data_AF-A0A7S4QVS7-F1
#
_entry.id   AF-A0A7S4QVS7-F1
#
_cell.length_a   1.000
_cell.length_b   1.000
_cell.length_c   1.000
_cell.angle_alpha   90.00
_cell.angle_beta   90.00
_cell.angle_gamma   90.00
#
_symmetry.space_group_name_H-M   'P 1'
#
loop_
_entity.id
_entity.type
_entity.pdbx_description
1 polymer ?
#
loop_
_entity_poly.entity_id
_entity_poly.type
_entity_poly.pdbx_seq_one_letter_code
_entity_poly.pdbx_strand_id
1 'polypeptide(L)'
;MSCFSFLAPKEPQGNFKVCVVGGAGGIGQPLSLLMASCPMVSELVIVDLNIAMVPAPGVAADLSHLEGKCKVTSLTLTLNQDRLIDKGAEALKGCHLVLVPAGMPRKPGQDRKDLLHINAGIAKGNVEAVAKHCPNAVIALIVNPVNSVMPAMCELWMKKGLDHRKIVGVTTLDIVRANKFVREITGKAAE
;
A
#
# COMPACT_ATOMS: atom_id res chain seq x y z
N MET A 1 -27.52 -22.77 20.97
CA MET A 1 -26.06 -22.58 21.10
C MET A 1 -25.40 -23.53 20.11
N SER A 2 -24.72 -23.01 19.09
CA SER A 2 -24.20 -23.81 17.97
C SER A 2 -22.81 -24.36 18.30
N CYS A 3 -22.69 -25.68 18.43
CA CYS A 3 -21.45 -26.43 18.71
C CYS A 3 -20.43 -26.43 17.56
N PHE A 4 -20.55 -25.57 16.54
CA PHE A 4 -19.65 -25.53 15.38
C PHE A 4 -19.05 -24.15 15.09
N SER A 5 -19.19 -23.18 16.00
CA SER A 5 -18.65 -21.82 15.82
C SER A 5 -17.12 -21.74 15.71
N PHE A 6 -16.40 -22.81 16.06
CA PHE A 6 -14.94 -22.91 15.89
C PHE A 6 -14.49 -23.44 14.51
N LEU A 7 -15.41 -23.93 13.68
CA LEU A 7 -15.12 -24.38 12.30
C LEU A 7 -15.37 -23.29 11.26
N ALA A 8 -16.15 -22.26 11.59
CA ALA A 8 -16.27 -21.10 10.74
C ALA A 8 -14.94 -20.31 10.77
N PRO A 9 -14.35 -19.92 9.63
CA PRO A 9 -13.26 -18.96 9.65
C PRO A 9 -13.75 -17.75 10.44
N LYS A 10 -13.06 -17.43 11.55
CA LYS A 10 -13.35 -16.22 12.33
C LYS A 10 -13.44 -15.07 11.32
N GLU A 11 -14.61 -14.45 11.20
CA GLU A 11 -14.70 -13.22 10.42
C GLU A 11 -13.59 -12.28 10.91
N PRO A 12 -12.77 -11.72 10.00
CA PRO A 12 -11.75 -10.78 10.41
C PRO A 12 -12.41 -9.73 11.28
N GLN A 13 -11.80 -9.43 12.44
CA GLN A 13 -12.39 -8.62 13.51
C GLN A 13 -12.70 -7.17 13.08
N GLY A 14 -12.48 -6.83 11.80
CA GLY A 14 -12.70 -5.54 11.19
C GLY A 14 -11.83 -4.46 11.81
N ASN A 15 -12.17 -3.21 11.51
CA ASN A 15 -11.56 -2.02 12.09
C ASN A 15 -10.05 -1.93 11.87
N PHE A 16 -9.60 -2.30 10.68
CA PHE A 16 -8.21 -2.16 10.29
C PHE A 16 -7.89 -0.68 10.03
N LYS A 17 -6.73 -0.26 10.54
CA LYS A 17 -6.03 0.95 10.09
C LYS A 17 -5.13 0.62 8.91
N VAL A 18 -5.34 1.31 7.79
CA VAL A 18 -4.59 1.15 6.54
C VAL A 18 -3.88 2.45 6.19
N CYS A 19 -2.61 2.36 5.77
CA CYS A 19 -1.87 3.50 5.24
C CYS A 19 -1.54 3.27 3.77
N VAL A 20 -1.78 4.28 2.92
CA VAL A 20 -1.41 4.23 1.49
C VAL A 20 -0.31 5.27 1.24
N VAL A 21 0.91 4.80 0.94
CA VAL A 21 2.07 5.64 0.65
C VAL A 21 2.20 5.84 -0.86
N GLY A 22 2.12 7.08 -1.32
CA GLY A 22 1.83 7.41 -2.72
C GLY A 22 0.33 7.44 -3.01
N GLY A 23 -0.49 7.72 -2.00
CA GLY A 23 -1.96 7.64 -2.05
C GLY A 23 -2.65 8.75 -2.86
N ALA A 24 -1.93 9.80 -3.25
CA ALA A 24 -2.42 10.86 -4.12
C ALA A 24 -1.93 10.74 -5.57
N GLY A 25 -1.12 9.73 -5.89
CA GLY A 25 -0.73 9.38 -7.25
C GLY A 25 -1.83 8.67 -8.04
N GLY A 26 -1.59 8.43 -9.34
CA GLY A 26 -2.58 7.85 -10.25
C GLY A 26 -3.09 6.45 -9.86
N ILE A 27 -2.27 5.63 -9.21
CA ILE A 27 -2.69 4.34 -8.61
C ILE A 27 -3.24 4.55 -7.20
N GLY A 28 -2.63 5.47 -6.44
CA GLY A 28 -2.94 5.72 -5.05
C GLY A 28 -4.37 6.20 -4.80
N GLN A 29 -4.87 7.11 -5.64
CA GLN A 29 -6.22 7.67 -5.48
C GLN A 29 -7.33 6.62 -5.58
N PRO A 30 -7.43 5.82 -6.67
CA PRO A 30 -8.46 4.78 -6.75
C PRO A 30 -8.25 3.68 -5.70
N LEU A 31 -7.00 3.36 -5.35
CA LEU A 31 -6.72 2.42 -4.25
C LEU A 31 -7.23 2.95 -2.91
N SER A 32 -7.02 4.24 -2.63
CA SER A 32 -7.49 4.89 -1.40
C SER A 32 -9.02 4.91 -1.34
N LEU A 33 -9.70 5.16 -2.47
CA LEU A 33 -11.16 5.05 -2.57
C LEU A 33 -11.65 3.63 -2.22
N LEU A 34 -11.03 2.60 -2.82
CA LEU A 34 -11.40 1.20 -2.53
C LEU A 34 -11.17 0.83 -1.05
N MET A 35 -10.09 1.35 -0.44
CA MET A 35 -9.83 1.12 0.98
C MET A 35 -10.82 1.88 1.88
N ALA A 36 -11.18 3.11 1.54
CA ALA A 36 -12.16 3.89 2.31
C ALA A 36 -13.56 3.26 2.27
N SER A 37 -13.94 2.68 1.13
CA SER A 37 -15.21 1.97 0.95
C SER A 37 -15.23 0.54 1.51
N CYS A 38 -14.09 0.02 1.99
CA CYS A 38 -14.02 -1.34 2.51
C CYS A 38 -14.64 -1.42 3.92
N PRO A 39 -15.66 -2.27 4.17
CA PRO A 39 -16.30 -2.39 5.49
C PRO A 39 -15.36 -2.84 6.62
N MET A 40 -14.22 -3.44 6.27
CA MET A 40 -13.22 -3.89 7.24
C MET A 40 -12.24 -2.78 7.66
N VAL A 41 -12.21 -1.65 6.95
CA VAL A 41 -11.29 -0.54 7.23
C VAL A 41 -12.03 0.53 8.03
N SER A 42 -11.49 0.91 9.18
CA SER A 42 -12.02 1.99 10.03
C SER A 42 -11.17 3.26 9.99
N GLU A 43 -9.90 3.14 9.62
CA GLU A 43 -8.98 4.27 9.50
C GLU A 43 -8.16 4.14 8.23
N LEU A 44 -8.13 5.20 7.43
CA LEU A 44 -7.29 5.32 6.25
C LEU A 44 -6.38 6.53 6.40
N VAL A 45 -5.08 6.32 6.18
CA VAL A 45 -4.09 7.40 6.13
C VAL A 45 -3.50 7.49 4.73
N ILE A 46 -3.61 8.66 4.13
CA ILE A 46 -3.07 8.94 2.79
C ILE A 46 -1.75 9.69 2.97
N VAL A 47 -0.65 9.07 2.57
CA VAL A 47 0.67 9.68 2.60
C VAL A 47 1.11 9.97 1.18
N ASP A 48 1.51 11.21 0.89
CA ASP A 48 2.14 11.55 -0.39
C ASP A 48 3.09 12.75 -0.27
N LEU A 49 3.82 13.02 -1.33
CA LEU A 49 4.69 14.18 -1.44
C LEU A 49 3.89 15.43 -1.80
N ASN A 50 4.38 16.60 -1.38
CA ASN A 50 3.81 17.90 -1.73
C ASN A 50 3.83 18.22 -3.24
N ILE A 51 4.58 17.46 -4.04
CA ILE A 51 4.65 17.58 -5.50
C ILE A 51 3.61 16.72 -6.23
N ALA A 52 2.80 15.94 -5.50
CA ALA A 52 1.75 15.14 -6.12
C ALA A 52 0.76 16.05 -6.87
N MET A 53 0.22 15.55 -8.00
CA MET A 53 -0.71 16.30 -8.84
C MET A 53 -1.95 16.76 -8.07
N VAL A 54 -2.42 15.94 -7.14
CA VAL A 54 -3.44 16.28 -6.16
C VAL A 54 -2.79 16.25 -4.78
N PRO A 55 -2.97 17.27 -3.93
CA PRO A 55 -2.46 17.24 -2.57
C PRO A 55 -3.12 16.11 -1.76
N ALA A 56 -2.33 15.36 -0.98
CA ALA A 56 -2.85 14.31 -0.10
C ALA A 56 -4.01 14.78 0.83
N PRO A 57 -4.02 16.02 1.38
CA PRO A 57 -5.15 16.54 2.14
C PRO A 57 -6.42 16.71 1.32
N GLY A 58 -6.31 17.04 0.02
CA GLY A 58 -7.46 17.13 -0.89
C GLY A 58 -8.09 15.76 -1.11
N VAL A 59 -7.27 14.74 -1.42
CA VAL A 59 -7.76 13.36 -1.56
C VAL A 59 -8.41 12.86 -0.27
N ALA A 60 -7.80 13.14 0.88
CA ALA A 60 -8.37 12.74 2.17
C ALA A 60 -9.70 13.45 2.48
N ALA A 61 -9.81 14.74 2.15
CA ALA A 61 -11.05 15.49 2.32
C ALA A 61 -12.19 14.90 1.46
N ASP A 62 -11.93 14.65 0.17
CA ASP A 62 -12.91 14.01 -0.72
C ASP A 62 -13.37 12.65 -0.19
N LEU A 63 -12.43 11.79 0.21
CA LEU A 63 -12.77 10.46 0.71
C LEU A 63 -13.42 10.50 2.10
N SER A 64 -13.19 11.54 2.91
CA SER A 64 -13.83 11.70 4.22
C SER A 64 -15.33 11.97 4.14
N HIS A 65 -15.83 12.37 2.97
CA HIS A 65 -17.27 12.60 2.72
C HIS A 65 -18.03 11.34 2.30
N LEU A 66 -17.35 10.19 2.14
CA LEU A 66 -18.03 8.93 1.86
C LEU A 66 -18.96 8.56 3.02
N GLU A 67 -20.14 8.02 2.69
CA GLU A 67 -21.14 7.53 3.65
C GLU A 67 -20.70 6.21 4.31
N GLY A 68 -19.55 6.22 4.98
CA GLY A 68 -18.93 5.06 5.59
C GLY A 68 -18.29 5.39 6.94
N LYS A 69 -18.00 4.34 7.72
CA LYS A 69 -17.37 4.46 9.04
C LYS A 69 -15.87 4.79 9.00
N CYS A 70 -15.25 4.77 7.82
CA CYS A 70 -13.81 4.91 7.67
C CYS A 70 -13.38 6.37 7.90
N LYS A 71 -12.59 6.61 8.94
CA LYS A 71 -11.97 7.92 9.18
C LYS A 71 -10.77 8.08 8.27
N VAL A 72 -10.80 9.10 7.41
CA VAL A 72 -9.72 9.38 6.47
C VAL A 72 -8.88 10.56 6.97
N THR A 73 -7.56 10.40 6.96
CA THR A 73 -6.58 11.45 7.31
C THR A 73 -5.44 11.44 6.29
N SER A 74 -4.57 12.45 6.32
CA SER A 74 -3.42 12.51 5.43
C SER A 74 -2.15 13.01 6.12
N LEU A 75 -1.02 12.73 5.47
CA LEU A 75 0.28 13.27 5.77
C LEU A 75 0.95 13.70 4.46
N THR A 76 1.26 14.99 4.34
CA THR A 76 2.06 15.52 3.24
C THR A 76 3.52 15.57 3.66
N LEU A 77 4.40 15.03 2.82
CA LEU A 77 5.85 15.10 2.99
C LEU A 77 6.44 16.09 1.98
N THR A 78 7.29 17.01 2.41
CA THR A 78 8.02 17.88 1.49
C THR A 78 9.18 17.15 0.83
N LEU A 79 9.20 17.08 -0.50
CA LEU A 79 10.28 16.43 -1.26
C LEU A 79 11.66 16.98 -0.83
N ASN A 80 12.63 16.09 -0.64
CA ASN A 80 14.02 16.40 -0.23
C ASN A 80 14.20 17.05 1.15
N GLN A 81 13.13 17.20 1.93
CA GLN A 81 13.20 17.73 3.31
C GLN A 81 12.67 16.71 4.31
N ASP A 82 11.55 16.09 3.96
CA ASP A 82 10.85 15.17 4.85
C ASP A 82 11.05 13.72 4.42
N ARG A 83 11.19 12.86 5.41
CA ARG A 83 11.17 11.41 5.22
C ARG A 83 10.09 10.80 6.09
N LEU A 84 9.45 9.76 5.57
CA LEU A 84 8.40 9.05 6.30
C LEU A 84 8.91 8.48 7.64
N ILE A 85 10.18 8.08 7.72
CA ILE A 85 10.78 7.58 8.97
C ILE A 85 10.87 8.65 10.08
N ASP A 86 10.89 9.93 9.71
CA ASP A 86 11.02 11.05 10.63
C ASP A 86 9.65 11.64 10.99
N LYS A 87 8.78 11.86 9.98
CA LYS A 87 7.47 12.50 10.18
C LYS A 87 6.26 11.55 10.21
N GLY A 88 6.46 10.27 9.91
CA GLY A 88 5.39 9.30 9.74
C GLY A 88 4.92 8.58 10.99
N ALA A 89 5.39 8.94 12.18
CA ALA A 89 5.09 8.20 13.41
C ALA A 89 3.57 8.06 13.64
N GLU A 90 2.83 9.17 13.65
CA GLU A 90 1.37 9.15 13.87
C GLU A 90 0.60 8.49 12.70
N ALA A 91 1.05 8.73 11.46
CA ALA A 91 0.46 8.13 10.28
C ALA A 91 0.55 6.60 10.30
N LEU A 92 1.70 6.06 10.72
CA LEU A 92 2.00 4.63 10.68
C LEU A 92 1.61 3.89 11.97
N LYS A 93 1.55 4.58 13.12
CA LYS A 93 1.25 3.96 14.42
C LYS A 93 -0.07 3.19 14.36
N GLY A 94 -0.02 1.91 14.73
CA GLY A 94 -1.21 1.03 14.74
C GLY A 94 -1.71 0.61 13.36
N CYS A 95 -1.00 0.90 12.27
CA CYS A 95 -1.35 0.35 10.96
C CYS A 95 -1.27 -1.18 10.98
N HIS A 96 -2.26 -1.80 10.34
CA HIS A 96 -2.31 -3.25 10.11
C HIS A 96 -1.78 -3.59 8.70
N LEU A 97 -2.00 -2.67 7.75
CA LEU A 97 -1.58 -2.79 6.36
C LEU A 97 -1.01 -1.46 5.87
N VAL A 98 0.14 -1.51 5.21
CA VAL A 98 0.76 -0.38 4.52
C VAL A 98 0.88 -0.73 3.05
N LEU A 99 0.09 -0.07 2.22
CA LEU A 99 0.11 -0.20 0.76
C LEU A 99 1.08 0.81 0.18
N VAL A 100 2.00 0.38 -0.70
CA VAL A 100 3.04 1.23 -1.26
C VAL A 100 2.96 1.24 -2.80
N PRO A 101 1.99 1.99 -3.38
CA PRO A 101 2.00 2.36 -4.79
C PRO A 101 3.07 3.41 -5.15
N ALA A 102 3.68 4.07 -4.17
CA ALA A 102 4.74 5.05 -4.39
C ALA A 102 5.88 4.49 -5.26
N GLY A 103 6.18 5.22 -6.33
CA GLY A 103 7.24 4.91 -7.27
C GLY A 103 7.16 5.85 -8.46
N MET A 104 8.26 5.98 -9.17
CA MET A 104 8.29 6.70 -10.42
C MET A 104 7.80 5.80 -11.55
N PRO A 105 6.85 6.23 -12.39
CA PRO A 105 6.56 5.53 -13.63
C PRO A 105 7.76 5.66 -14.57
N ARG A 106 7.95 4.67 -15.43
CA ARG A 106 8.99 4.72 -16.46
C ARG A 106 8.71 5.88 -17.40
N LYS A 107 9.69 6.78 -17.58
CA LYS A 107 9.63 7.84 -18.59
C LYS A 107 10.21 7.36 -19.94
N PRO A 108 9.74 7.87 -21.09
CA PRO A 108 10.38 7.63 -22.37
C PRO A 108 11.88 7.97 -22.30
N GLY A 109 12.74 7.07 -22.81
CA GLY A 109 14.20 7.25 -22.80
C GLY A 109 14.91 6.96 -21.46
N GLN A 110 14.19 6.65 -20.38
CA GLN A 110 14.80 6.32 -19.09
C GLN A 110 15.41 4.90 -19.09
N ASP A 111 16.65 4.78 -18.61
CA ASP A 111 17.30 3.47 -18.45
C ASP A 111 16.63 2.65 -17.34
N ARG A 112 16.59 1.33 -17.54
CA ARG A 112 16.00 0.38 -16.60
C ARG A 112 16.75 0.39 -15.26
N LYS A 113 18.08 0.57 -15.28
CA LYS A 113 18.90 0.59 -14.06
C LYS A 113 18.61 1.79 -13.18
N ASP A 114 18.42 2.96 -13.79
CA ASP A 114 18.11 4.20 -13.06
C ASP A 114 16.73 4.12 -12.41
N LEU A 115 15.74 3.64 -13.16
CA LEU A 115 14.38 3.43 -12.63
C LEU A 115 14.39 2.47 -11.45
N LEU A 116 15.15 1.37 -11.54
CA LEU A 116 15.30 0.41 -10.45
C LEU A 116 15.94 1.07 -9.22
N HIS A 117 17.01 1.85 -9.37
CA HIS A 117 17.66 2.53 -8.25
C HIS A 117 16.73 3.50 -7.54
N ILE A 118 15.99 4.32 -8.29
CA ILE A 118 15.03 5.28 -7.73
C ILE A 118 13.95 4.54 -6.94
N ASN A 119 13.31 3.54 -7.56
CA ASN A 119 12.20 2.83 -6.93
C ASN A 119 12.65 1.95 -5.76
N ALA A 120 13.85 1.38 -5.82
CA ALA A 120 14.45 0.67 -4.67
C ALA A 120 14.76 1.63 -3.51
N GLY A 121 15.21 2.86 -3.79
CA GLY A 121 15.44 3.90 -2.79
C GLY A 121 14.15 4.35 -2.11
N ILE A 122 13.09 4.57 -2.88
CA ILE A 122 11.75 4.91 -2.36
C ILE A 122 11.22 3.76 -1.49
N ALA A 123 11.27 2.52 -1.99
CA ALA A 123 10.84 1.35 -1.24
C ALA A 123 11.63 1.19 0.06
N LYS A 124 12.96 1.36 0.02
CA LYS A 124 13.83 1.30 1.20
C LYS A 124 13.39 2.28 2.28
N GLY A 125 13.19 3.55 1.91
CA GLY A 125 12.78 4.58 2.87
C GLY A 125 11.43 4.28 3.53
N ASN A 126 10.48 3.75 2.74
CA ASN A 126 9.17 3.36 3.24
C ASN A 126 9.26 2.16 4.20
N VAL A 127 9.98 1.11 3.79
CA VAL A 127 10.20 -0.09 4.59
C VAL A 127 10.92 0.26 5.90
N GLU A 128 11.95 1.09 5.88
CA GLU A 128 12.63 1.53 7.10
C GLU A 128 11.70 2.31 8.05
N ALA A 129 10.78 3.11 7.51
CA ALA A 129 9.78 3.84 8.29
C ALA A 129 8.77 2.90 8.95
N VAL A 130 8.22 1.93 8.21
CA VAL A 130 7.28 0.94 8.77
C VAL A 130 7.98 0.08 9.82
N ALA A 131 9.22 -0.35 9.57
CA ALA A 131 9.99 -1.12 10.56
C ALA A 131 10.15 -0.38 11.90
N LYS A 132 10.26 0.96 11.85
CA LYS A 132 10.40 1.81 13.04
C LYS A 132 9.07 2.04 13.75
N HIS A 133 7.99 2.30 13.01
CA HIS A 133 6.74 2.85 13.57
C HIS A 133 5.59 1.85 13.69
N CYS A 134 5.57 0.79 12.88
CA CYS A 134 4.55 -0.27 12.93
C CYS A 134 5.07 -1.62 12.40
N PRO A 135 6.09 -2.23 13.07
CA PRO A 135 6.76 -3.44 12.58
C PRO A 135 5.85 -4.68 12.45
N ASN A 136 4.67 -4.66 13.06
CA ASN A 136 3.69 -5.77 12.98
C ASN A 136 2.77 -5.69 11.75
N ALA A 137 2.76 -4.56 11.04
CA ALA A 137 1.95 -4.33 9.85
C ALA A 137 2.43 -5.22 8.69
N VAL A 138 1.50 -5.59 7.80
CA VAL A 138 1.86 -6.12 6.49
C VAL A 138 2.21 -4.96 5.57
N ILE A 139 3.33 -5.05 4.85
CA ILE A 139 3.72 -4.10 3.81
C ILE A 139 3.45 -4.73 2.45
N ALA A 140 2.54 -4.12 1.70
CA ALA A 140 2.19 -4.53 0.35
C ALA A 140 2.84 -3.59 -0.66
N LEU A 141 3.95 -4.05 -1.26
CA LEU A 141 4.72 -3.32 -2.26
C LEU A 141 4.06 -3.48 -3.64
N ILE A 142 3.60 -2.37 -4.21
CA ILE A 142 3.02 -2.28 -5.56
C ILE A 142 4.04 -1.67 -6.56
N VAL A 143 5.09 -1.06 -6.02
CA VAL A 143 6.20 -0.47 -6.79
C VAL A 143 6.80 -1.46 -7.80
N ASN A 144 7.12 -0.96 -9.00
CA ASN A 144 7.76 -1.73 -10.05
C ASN A 144 9.25 -1.37 -10.21
N PRO A 145 10.13 -2.32 -10.56
CA PRO A 145 9.85 -3.74 -10.78
C PRO A 145 9.81 -4.53 -9.45
N VAL A 146 8.66 -5.11 -9.12
CA VAL A 146 8.44 -5.76 -7.80
C VAL A 146 9.40 -6.92 -7.55
N ASN A 147 9.73 -7.70 -8.57
CA ASN A 147 10.62 -8.87 -8.47
C ASN A 147 12.07 -8.51 -8.10
N SER A 148 12.51 -7.29 -8.38
CA SER A 148 13.87 -6.84 -8.03
C SER A 148 13.88 -6.09 -6.70
N VAL A 149 12.81 -5.35 -6.39
CA VAL A 149 12.71 -4.55 -5.16
C VAL A 149 12.40 -5.43 -3.95
N MET A 150 11.48 -6.39 -4.08
CA MET A 150 10.97 -7.17 -2.95
C MET A 150 12.07 -7.96 -2.20
N PRO A 151 12.96 -8.72 -2.86
CA PRO A 151 14.01 -9.46 -2.16
C PRO A 151 14.94 -8.55 -1.34
N ALA A 152 15.31 -7.39 -1.89
CA ALA A 152 16.15 -6.42 -1.20
C ALA A 152 15.46 -5.83 0.03
N MET A 153 14.14 -5.62 -0.02
CA MET A 153 13.37 -5.13 1.13
C MET A 153 13.21 -6.20 2.21
N CYS A 154 12.99 -7.46 1.84
CA CYS A 154 12.95 -8.59 2.78
C CYS A 154 14.28 -8.74 3.53
N GLU A 155 15.42 -8.66 2.83
CA GLU A 155 16.76 -8.67 3.45
C GLU A 155 16.94 -7.55 4.47
N LEU A 156 16.50 -6.33 4.13
CA LEU A 156 16.58 -5.17 5.02
C LEU A 156 15.71 -5.37 6.28
N TRP A 157 14.53 -5.95 6.10
CA TRP A 157 13.60 -6.27 7.18
C TRP A 157 14.15 -7.35 8.13
N MET A 158 14.74 -8.43 7.58
CA MET A 158 15.38 -9.49 8.36
C MET A 158 16.57 -9.00 9.17
N LYS A 159 17.38 -8.09 8.61
CA LYS A 159 18.51 -7.46 9.33
C LYS A 159 18.07 -6.66 10.56
N LYS A 160 16.80 -6.29 10.66
CA LYS A 160 16.19 -5.65 11.84
C LYS A 160 15.56 -6.65 12.81
N GLY A 161 15.71 -7.96 12.58
CA GLY A 161 15.12 -9.02 13.39
C GLY A 161 13.61 -9.19 13.20
N LEU A 162 13.05 -8.67 12.10
CA LEU A 162 11.61 -8.70 11.83
C LEU A 162 11.22 -9.83 10.87
N ASP A 163 9.98 -10.31 10.99
CA ASP A 163 9.43 -11.37 10.15
C ASP A 163 9.27 -10.92 8.69
N HIS A 164 10.10 -11.43 7.79
CA HIS A 164 10.07 -11.08 6.37
C HIS A 164 8.75 -11.46 5.68
N ARG A 165 7.96 -12.39 6.24
CA ARG A 165 6.63 -12.76 5.71
C ARG A 165 5.62 -11.62 5.81
N LYS A 166 5.96 -10.54 6.53
CA LYS A 166 5.20 -9.29 6.57
C LYS A 166 5.40 -8.41 5.34
N ILE A 167 6.42 -8.65 4.52
CA ILE A 167 6.62 -7.95 3.25
C ILE A 167 6.08 -8.80 2.11
N VAL A 168 5.13 -8.26 1.36
CA VAL A 168 4.50 -8.93 0.23
C VAL A 168 4.57 -8.04 -1.02
N GLY A 169 4.86 -8.65 -2.17
CA GLY A 169 4.75 -8.01 -3.47
C GLY A 169 3.35 -8.21 -4.05
N VAL A 170 2.71 -7.15 -4.53
CA VAL A 170 1.38 -7.24 -5.13
C VAL A 170 1.51 -7.54 -6.63
N THR A 171 1.26 -8.79 -7.02
CA THR A 171 1.34 -9.28 -8.41
C THR A 171 -0.01 -9.70 -8.98
N THR A 172 -1.10 -9.53 -8.23
CA THR A 172 -2.44 -10.00 -8.59
C THR A 172 -3.02 -9.39 -9.86
N LEU A 173 -2.50 -8.24 -10.32
CA LEU A 173 -2.93 -7.62 -11.57
C LEU A 173 -2.73 -8.54 -12.78
N ASP A 174 -1.67 -9.35 -12.79
CA ASP A 174 -1.41 -10.28 -13.90
C ASP A 174 -2.43 -11.41 -13.93
N ILE A 175 -2.91 -11.86 -12.76
CA ILE A 175 -4.00 -12.83 -12.64
C ILE A 175 -5.31 -12.22 -13.13
N VAL A 176 -5.63 -10.98 -12.70
CA VAL A 176 -6.84 -10.27 -13.15
C VAL A 176 -6.87 -10.12 -14.68
N ARG A 177 -5.71 -9.79 -15.29
CA ARG A 177 -5.58 -9.71 -16.75
C ARG A 177 -5.73 -11.07 -17.42
N ALA A 178 -5.06 -12.11 -16.92
CA ALA A 178 -5.18 -13.45 -17.46
C ALA A 178 -6.63 -13.95 -17.42
N ASN A 179 -7.33 -13.76 -16.30
CA ASN A 179 -8.74 -14.13 -16.14
C ASN A 179 -9.64 -13.38 -17.13
N LYS A 180 -9.36 -12.09 -17.37
CA LYS A 180 -10.07 -11.29 -18.37
C LYS A 180 -9.86 -11.85 -19.78
N PHE A 181 -8.63 -12.17 -20.17
CA PHE A 181 -8.32 -12.72 -21.49
C PHE A 181 -8.92 -14.11 -21.70
N VAL A 182 -8.88 -14.98 -20.69
CA VAL A 182 -9.54 -16.29 -20.74
C VAL A 182 -11.05 -16.13 -20.95
N ARG A 183 -11.68 -15.19 -20.26
CA ARG A 183 -13.12 -14.92 -20.43
C ARG A 183 -13.48 -14.40 -21.82
N GLU A 184 -12.64 -13.56 -22.40
CA GLU A 184 -12.84 -13.03 -23.77
C GLU A 184 -12.77 -14.14 -24.83
N ILE A 185 -11.91 -15.13 -24.63
CA ILE A 185 -11.74 -16.26 -25.55
C ILE A 185 -12.84 -17.31 -25.35
N THR A 186 -13.17 -17.63 -24.11
CA THR A 186 -14.02 -18.79 -23.77
C THR A 186 -15.48 -18.44 -23.50
N GLY A 187 -15.79 -17.17 -23.25
CA GLY A 187 -17.10 -16.72 -22.76
C GLY A 187 -17.40 -17.09 -21.29
N LYS A 188 -16.50 -17.79 -20.61
CA LYS A 188 -16.69 -18.28 -19.23
C LYS A 188 -15.83 -17.51 -18.23
N ALA A 189 -16.26 -17.48 -16.97
CA ALA A 189 -15.41 -16.98 -15.89
C ALA A 189 -14.23 -17.94 -15.67
N ALA A 190 -13.06 -17.38 -15.32
CA ALA A 190 -11.95 -18.17 -14.80
C ALA A 190 -12.30 -18.56 -13.36
N GLU A 191 -12.55 -19.84 -13.13
CA GLU A 191 -12.77 -20.44 -11.80
C GLU A 191 -11.45 -20.88 -11.16
#